data_AF-A0A1U7TAX9-F1
#
_entry.id   AF-A0A1U7TAX9-F1
#
_cell.length_a   1.000
_cell.length_b   1.000
_cell.length_c   1.000
_cell.angle_alpha   90.00
_cell.angle_beta   90.00
_cell.angle_gamma   90.00
#
_symmetry.space_group_name_H-M   'P 1'
#
loop_
_entity.id
_entity.type
_entity.pdbx_description
1 polymer ?
#
loop_
_entity_poly.entity_id
_entity_poly.type
_entity_poly.pdbx_seq_one_letter_code
_entity_poly.pdbx_strand_id
1 'polypeptide(L)'
;MDWSLAFLLVISLLATYASLLLLLALFLQLCGQPLHLHSFHKVLLLLIMLIVAAGLVGLDIQWWQEWHSLRLSLQATAPFLHIGAVAGITLLAWPVADTFYRIHQKGPKILLLLLFFGVALVIYLAPLCISSPCIMEPRDLPPKPGLVGHRGAPMLAPENTLMSLRKTAECGAAVFETDVMVSSDGVPFLMHDENLSRTTDVTSVFPARVTAHSSDFSWAELKRLNAGAWFLERRPFWGAKQLSGPDRKEAENQTVPALEELLKEAAFLNLSIMFDLRRPPQNHTYYDTFVNQTLETVLNTRVPQAMVLWLPDEDRANVQQRAPRMRQIYGQQGGNRSERPQFLNLPYQDLSLLDIKALHQDNVSVNLFVVNKPWLFSLLWCAGVDSVTTNDCQLLQQMHYPIWLIPPQTYLMMWIITNCVSTLLLLWTFLLQGRCAKERERTGLETTVLLTRINNFMNE
;
A
#
# COMPACT_ATOMS: atom_id res chain seq x y z
N MET A 1 18.73 -6.37 -13.62
CA MET A 1 18.76 -4.90 -13.77
C MET A 1 17.31 -4.48 -13.82
N ASP A 2 16.82 -3.86 -12.74
CA ASP A 2 15.39 -3.59 -12.58
C ASP A 2 14.96 -2.53 -13.60
N TRP A 3 14.27 -2.99 -14.65
CA TRP A 3 13.71 -2.13 -15.70
C TRP A 3 12.81 -1.02 -15.14
N SER A 4 12.27 -1.22 -13.93
CA SER A 4 11.49 -0.23 -13.20
C SER A 4 12.27 1.05 -12.89
N LEU A 5 13.56 0.97 -12.56
CA LEU A 5 14.36 2.16 -12.26
C LEU A 5 14.59 3.01 -13.52
N ALA A 6 14.94 2.35 -14.63
CA ALA A 6 15.11 2.99 -15.93
C ALA A 6 13.79 3.61 -16.41
N PHE A 7 12.68 2.89 -16.24
CA PHE A 7 11.33 3.35 -16.58
C PHE A 7 10.92 4.57 -15.73
N LEU A 8 11.16 4.55 -14.42
CA LEU A 8 10.89 5.67 -13.52
C LEU A 8 11.72 6.91 -13.86
N LEU A 9 12.99 6.72 -14.23
CA LEU A 9 13.85 7.82 -14.69
C LEU A 9 13.32 8.46 -15.97
N VAL A 10 12.92 7.64 -16.95
CA VAL A 10 12.33 8.14 -18.21
C VAL A 10 11.03 8.89 -17.93
N ILE A 11 10.11 8.32 -17.14
CA ILE A 11 8.85 9.00 -16.78
C ILE A 11 9.14 10.31 -16.04
N SER A 12 10.04 10.29 -15.05
CA SER A 12 10.40 11.49 -14.30
C SER A 12 10.94 12.58 -15.23
N LEU A 13 11.81 12.23 -16.17
CA LEU A 13 12.36 13.19 -17.13
C LEU A 13 11.26 13.79 -18.02
N LEU A 14 10.36 12.96 -18.55
CA LEU A 14 9.23 13.39 -19.39
C LEU A 14 8.25 14.27 -18.60
N ALA A 15 7.96 13.92 -17.35
CA ALA A 15 7.07 14.68 -16.47
C ALA A 15 7.69 16.03 -16.08
N THR A 16 8.99 16.07 -15.73
CA THR A 16 9.71 17.32 -15.46
C THR A 16 9.72 18.22 -16.69
N TYR A 17 9.98 17.64 -17.87
CA TYR A 17 9.95 18.37 -19.13
C TYR A 17 8.58 19.00 -19.42
N ALA A 18 7.50 18.22 -19.31
CA ALA A 18 6.14 18.72 -19.49
C ALA A 18 5.78 19.80 -18.44
N SER A 19 6.21 19.64 -17.19
CA SER A 19 5.99 20.61 -16.11
C SER A 19 6.72 21.93 -16.37
N LEU A 20 7.96 21.88 -16.89
CA LEU A 20 8.71 23.07 -17.28
C LEU A 20 8.05 23.81 -18.45
N LEU A 21 7.56 23.08 -19.45
CA LEU A 21 6.78 23.69 -20.53
C LEU A 21 5.49 24.35 -20.02
N LEU A 22 4.79 23.70 -19.08
CA LEU A 22 3.60 24.27 -18.45
C LEU A 22 3.93 25.53 -17.65
N LEU A 23 4.99 25.52 -16.85
CA LEU A 23 5.47 26.70 -16.11
C LEU A 23 5.85 27.83 -17.07
N LEU A 24 6.59 27.54 -18.13
CA LEU A 24 6.96 28.53 -19.14
C LEU A 24 5.73 29.10 -19.84
N ALA A 25 4.75 28.26 -20.18
CA ALA A 25 3.48 28.71 -20.75
C ALA A 25 2.73 29.65 -19.80
N LEU A 26 2.69 29.32 -18.49
CA LEU A 26 2.09 30.17 -17.47
C LEU A 26 2.83 31.52 -17.36
N PHE A 27 4.17 31.53 -17.37
CA PHE A 27 4.95 32.76 -17.36
C PHE A 27 4.72 33.62 -18.61
N LEU A 28 4.73 33.01 -19.80
CA LEU A 28 4.45 33.72 -21.05
C LEU A 28 3.05 34.33 -21.04
N GLN A 29 2.07 33.60 -20.53
CA GLN A 29 0.70 34.08 -20.39
C GLN A 29 0.61 35.24 -19.38
N LEU A 30 1.31 35.17 -18.25
CA LEU A 30 1.41 36.25 -17.27
C LEU A 30 2.07 37.51 -17.87
N CYS A 31 3.06 37.33 -18.73
CA CYS A 31 3.71 38.41 -19.47
C CYS A 31 2.90 38.90 -20.70
N GLY A 32 1.71 38.33 -20.95
CA GLY A 32 0.85 38.69 -22.07
C GLY A 32 1.43 38.31 -23.45
N GLN A 33 2.42 37.42 -23.49
CA GLN A 33 3.08 36.98 -24.71
C GLN A 33 2.30 35.85 -25.40
N PRO A 34 2.35 35.75 -26.74
CA PRO A 34 1.70 34.67 -27.47
C PRO A 34 2.34 33.31 -27.16
N LEU A 35 1.50 32.30 -26.95
CA LEU A 35 1.91 30.91 -26.72
C LEU A 35 2.31 30.23 -28.04
N HIS A 36 3.49 30.56 -28.56
CA HIS A 36 4.05 29.87 -29.72
C HIS A 36 4.85 28.65 -29.28
N LEU A 37 4.21 27.49 -29.30
CA LEU A 37 4.90 26.23 -29.09
C LEU A 37 5.48 25.71 -30.41
N HIS A 38 6.80 25.55 -30.47
CA HIS A 38 7.49 24.98 -31.63
C HIS A 38 6.98 23.56 -31.94
N SER A 39 6.92 23.19 -33.22
CA SER A 39 6.37 21.90 -33.67
C SER A 39 7.05 20.70 -33.01
N PHE A 40 8.35 20.81 -32.71
CA PHE A 40 9.09 19.79 -31.97
C PHE A 40 8.46 19.47 -30.59
N HIS A 41 8.13 20.50 -29.82
CA HIS A 41 7.53 20.33 -28.49
C HIS A 41 6.09 19.80 -28.57
N LYS A 42 5.34 20.14 -29.63
CA LYS A 42 4.02 19.56 -29.90
C LYS A 42 4.11 18.06 -30.12
N VAL A 43 5.03 17.63 -30.98
CA VAL A 43 5.28 16.19 -31.24
C VAL A 43 5.73 15.48 -29.97
N LEU A 44 6.63 16.09 -29.19
CA LEU A 44 7.12 15.51 -27.95
C LEU A 44 6.02 15.40 -26.88
N LEU A 45 5.14 16.39 -26.74
CA LEU A 45 3.99 16.30 -25.83
C LEU A 45 2.99 15.23 -26.26
N LEU A 46 2.71 15.11 -27.56
CA LEU A 46 1.87 14.02 -28.09
C LEU A 46 2.49 12.65 -27.81
N LEU A 47 3.81 12.52 -27.99
CA LEU A 47 4.54 11.30 -27.66
C LEU A 47 4.47 11.00 -26.16
N ILE A 48 4.64 12.01 -25.30
CA ILE A 48 4.49 11.85 -23.84
C ILE A 48 3.08 11.37 -23.51
N MET A 49 2.04 11.97 -24.09
CA MET A 49 0.65 11.54 -23.86
C MET A 49 0.41 10.10 -24.30
N LEU A 50 0.95 9.70 -25.46
CA LEU A 50 0.87 8.31 -25.94
C LEU A 50 1.62 7.33 -25.03
N ILE A 51 2.82 7.69 -24.57
CA ILE A 51 3.61 6.87 -23.63
C ILE A 51 2.89 6.76 -22.29
N VAL A 52 2.31 7.85 -21.77
CA VAL A 52 1.53 7.82 -20.53
C VAL A 52 0.29 6.95 -20.70
N ALA A 53 -0.45 7.08 -21.81
CA ALA A 53 -1.62 6.24 -22.08
C ALA A 53 -1.24 4.75 -22.21
N ALA A 54 -0.20 4.44 -22.98
CA ALA A 54 0.31 3.07 -23.12
C ALA A 54 0.85 2.53 -21.79
N GLY A 55 1.51 3.38 -21.00
CA GLY A 55 1.97 3.07 -19.65
C GLY A 55 0.81 2.76 -18.72
N LEU A 56 -0.25 3.57 -18.72
CA LEU A 56 -1.46 3.31 -17.92
C LEU A 56 -2.14 2.00 -18.31
N VAL A 57 -2.23 1.68 -19.61
CA VAL A 57 -2.73 0.38 -20.09
C VAL A 57 -1.82 -0.77 -19.66
N GLY A 58 -0.50 -0.59 -19.75
CA GLY A 58 0.47 -1.58 -19.29
C GLY A 58 0.40 -1.83 -17.79
N LEU A 59 0.24 -0.76 -16.99
CA LEU A 59 0.02 -0.83 -15.55
C LEU A 59 -1.30 -1.52 -15.22
N ASP A 60 -2.36 -1.24 -15.98
CA ASP A 60 -3.67 -1.85 -15.81
C ASP A 60 -3.63 -3.37 -16.02
N ILE A 61 -2.90 -3.83 -17.05
CA ILE A 61 -2.73 -5.25 -17.35
C ILE A 61 -1.80 -5.93 -16.33
N GLN A 62 -0.66 -5.30 -16.02
CA GLN A 62 0.40 -5.93 -15.23
C GLN A 62 0.10 -5.91 -13.71
N TRP A 63 -0.60 -4.88 -13.23
CA TRP A 63 -0.86 -4.64 -11.81
C TRP A 63 -2.35 -4.50 -11.51
N TRP A 64 -3.19 -5.29 -12.19
CA TRP A 64 -4.64 -5.31 -11.93
C TRP A 64 -4.98 -5.46 -10.44
N GLN A 65 -4.25 -6.32 -9.72
CA GLN A 65 -4.46 -6.57 -8.29
C GLN A 65 -4.17 -5.34 -7.41
N GLU A 66 -3.28 -4.44 -7.83
CA GLU A 66 -2.92 -3.24 -7.06
C GLU A 66 -3.96 -2.11 -7.18
N TRP A 67 -4.90 -2.18 -8.13
CA TRP A 67 -6.02 -1.23 -8.17
C TRP A 67 -6.88 -1.31 -6.90
N HIS A 68 -6.96 -2.47 -6.28
CA HIS A 68 -7.61 -2.62 -4.96
C HIS A 68 -6.88 -1.81 -3.88
N SER A 69 -5.54 -1.81 -3.90
CA SER A 69 -4.71 -0.96 -3.03
C SER A 69 -4.96 0.54 -3.28
N LEU A 70 -5.18 0.96 -4.54
CA LEU A 70 -5.52 2.35 -4.87
C LEU A 70 -6.86 2.77 -4.27
N ARG A 71 -7.88 1.92 -4.36
CA ARG A 71 -9.20 2.20 -3.77
C ARG A 71 -9.10 2.44 -2.26
N LEU A 72 -8.32 1.62 -1.55
CA LEU A 72 -8.06 1.80 -0.11
C LEU A 72 -7.30 3.09 0.18
N SER A 73 -6.28 3.39 -0.63
CA SER A 73 -5.57 4.67 -0.52
C SER A 73 -6.51 5.86 -0.71
N LEU A 74 -7.45 5.80 -1.65
CA LEU A 74 -8.46 6.85 -1.85
C LEU A 74 -9.41 6.98 -0.66
N GLN A 75 -9.82 5.89 -0.01
CA GLN A 75 -10.62 5.97 1.22
C GLN A 75 -9.88 6.73 2.33
N ALA A 76 -8.55 6.67 2.39
CA ALA A 76 -7.75 7.45 3.34
C ALA A 76 -7.49 8.90 2.87
N THR A 77 -7.17 9.08 1.58
CA THR A 77 -6.57 10.32 1.06
C THR A 77 -7.54 11.25 0.33
N ALA A 78 -8.72 10.77 -0.09
CA ALA A 78 -9.67 11.56 -0.88
C ALA A 78 -10.08 12.89 -0.22
N PRO A 79 -10.32 12.99 1.10
CA PRO A 79 -10.54 14.27 1.77
C PRO A 79 -9.47 15.33 1.47
N PHE A 80 -8.21 14.92 1.40
CA PHE A 80 -7.07 15.81 1.17
C PHE A 80 -6.86 16.08 -0.33
N LEU A 81 -7.07 15.06 -1.18
CA LEU A 81 -7.03 15.22 -2.63
C LEU A 81 -8.08 16.23 -3.12
N HIS A 82 -9.26 16.26 -2.49
CA HIS A 82 -10.29 17.27 -2.76
C HIS A 82 -9.75 18.69 -2.53
N ILE A 83 -9.05 18.94 -1.42
CA ILE A 83 -8.46 20.25 -1.13
C ILE A 83 -7.45 20.63 -2.22
N GLY A 84 -6.60 19.69 -2.62
CA GLY A 84 -5.65 19.88 -3.72
C GLY A 84 -6.34 20.20 -5.06
N ALA A 85 -7.43 19.49 -5.38
CA ALA A 85 -8.21 19.70 -6.60
C ALA A 85 -8.89 21.09 -6.60
N VAL A 86 -9.46 21.52 -5.47
CA VAL A 86 -10.04 22.86 -5.30
C VAL A 86 -8.97 23.94 -5.46
N ALA A 87 -7.79 23.76 -4.87
CA ALA A 87 -6.67 24.69 -5.06
C ALA A 87 -6.26 24.76 -6.54
N GLY A 88 -6.16 23.62 -7.22
CA GLY A 88 -5.84 23.52 -8.64
C GLY A 88 -6.83 24.28 -9.54
N ILE A 89 -8.14 24.04 -9.38
CA ILE A 89 -9.15 24.76 -10.19
C ILE A 89 -9.18 26.26 -9.88
N THR A 90 -8.89 26.65 -8.64
CA THR A 90 -8.77 28.06 -8.25
C THR A 90 -7.59 28.75 -8.94
N LEU A 91 -6.44 28.08 -9.04
CA LEU A 91 -5.27 28.62 -9.75
C LEU A 91 -5.53 28.75 -11.26
N LEU A 92 -6.25 27.79 -11.84
CA LEU A 92 -6.65 27.82 -13.25
C LEU A 92 -7.66 28.94 -13.57
N ALA A 93 -8.28 29.56 -12.58
CA ALA A 93 -9.21 30.66 -12.78
C ALA A 93 -8.55 31.87 -13.45
N TRP A 94 -7.29 32.15 -13.15
CA TRP A 94 -6.57 33.29 -13.70
C TRP A 94 -6.41 33.22 -15.24
N PRO A 95 -5.81 32.16 -15.82
CA PRO A 95 -5.69 32.04 -17.27
C PRO A 95 -7.05 31.89 -17.97
N VAL A 96 -8.04 31.27 -17.31
CA VAL A 96 -9.41 31.15 -17.85
C VAL A 96 -10.09 32.51 -17.91
N ALA A 97 -9.97 33.33 -16.86
CA ALA A 97 -10.53 34.67 -16.81
C ALA A 97 -9.88 35.61 -17.85
N ASP A 98 -8.55 35.59 -18.00
CA ASP A 98 -7.86 36.37 -19.06
C ASP A 98 -8.36 35.95 -20.46
N THR A 99 -8.49 34.65 -20.71
CA THR A 99 -9.01 34.13 -21.99
C THR A 99 -10.47 34.55 -22.22
N PHE A 100 -11.31 34.49 -21.18
CA PHE A 100 -12.70 34.91 -21.23
C PHE A 100 -12.87 36.37 -21.68
N TYR A 101 -12.05 37.28 -21.14
CA TYR A 101 -12.12 38.70 -21.52
C TYR A 101 -11.52 39.00 -22.90
N ARG A 102 -10.59 38.17 -23.42
CA ARG A 102 -10.01 38.32 -24.78
C ARG A 102 -10.88 37.81 -25.91
N ILE A 103 -11.63 36.74 -25.69
CA ILE A 103 -12.54 36.22 -26.72
C ILE A 103 -13.57 37.32 -27.05
N HIS A 104 -13.98 37.46 -28.31
CA HIS A 104 -15.03 38.41 -28.69
C HIS A 104 -16.36 37.71 -29.01
N GLN A 105 -16.29 36.50 -29.58
CA GLN A 105 -17.46 35.70 -29.97
C GLN A 105 -18.22 35.15 -28.75
N LYS A 106 -19.56 35.26 -28.76
CA LYS A 106 -20.42 34.82 -27.64
C LYS A 106 -20.41 33.30 -27.41
N GLY A 107 -20.42 32.49 -28.48
CA GLY A 107 -20.48 31.03 -28.37
C GLY A 107 -19.30 30.42 -27.59
N PRO A 108 -18.04 30.64 -28.03
CA PRO A 108 -16.87 30.13 -27.33
C PRO A 108 -16.72 30.65 -25.89
N LYS A 109 -17.15 31.89 -25.61
CA LYS A 109 -17.19 32.43 -24.23
C LYS A 109 -18.08 31.60 -23.31
N ILE A 110 -19.30 31.34 -23.75
CA ILE A 110 -20.28 30.60 -22.95
C ILE A 110 -19.78 29.18 -22.73
N LEU A 111 -19.25 28.53 -23.78
CA LEU A 111 -18.67 27.18 -23.66
C LEU A 111 -17.53 27.12 -22.65
N LEU A 112 -16.59 28.08 -22.68
CA LEU A 112 -15.46 28.14 -21.75
C LEU A 112 -15.93 28.25 -20.29
N LEU A 113 -16.90 29.13 -20.01
CA LEU A 113 -17.44 29.30 -18.67
C LEU A 113 -18.20 28.05 -18.21
N LEU A 114 -19.02 27.45 -19.08
CA LEU A 114 -19.77 26.23 -18.76
C LEU A 114 -18.83 25.08 -18.43
N LEU A 115 -17.76 24.88 -19.19
CA LEU A 115 -16.77 23.84 -18.92
C LEU A 115 -16.04 24.10 -17.59
N PHE A 116 -15.54 25.32 -17.38
CA PHE A 116 -14.79 25.67 -16.18
C PHE A 116 -15.65 25.53 -14.91
N PHE A 117 -16.82 26.17 -14.88
CA PHE A 117 -17.71 26.10 -13.72
C PHE A 117 -18.38 24.74 -13.56
N GLY A 118 -18.61 24.00 -14.65
CA GLY A 118 -19.07 22.60 -14.58
C GLY A 118 -18.05 21.71 -13.89
N VAL A 119 -16.77 21.81 -14.27
CA VAL A 119 -15.68 21.08 -13.60
C VAL A 119 -15.52 21.53 -12.15
N ALA A 120 -15.55 22.85 -11.88
CA ALA A 120 -15.47 23.37 -10.52
C ALA A 120 -16.62 22.85 -9.64
N LEU A 121 -17.85 22.80 -10.17
CA LEU A 121 -19.02 22.28 -9.45
C LEU A 121 -18.86 20.79 -9.12
N VAL A 122 -18.40 19.98 -10.06
CA VAL A 122 -18.13 18.55 -9.82
C VAL A 122 -17.08 18.39 -8.71
N ILE A 123 -15.99 19.16 -8.75
CA ILE A 123 -14.97 19.14 -7.70
C ILE A 123 -15.56 19.56 -6.35
N TYR A 124 -16.32 20.65 -6.31
CA TYR A 124 -16.94 21.17 -5.08
C TYR A 124 -17.94 20.20 -4.45
N LEU A 125 -18.61 19.38 -5.26
CA LEU A 125 -19.57 18.37 -4.80
C LEU A 125 -18.93 17.00 -4.55
N ALA A 126 -17.68 16.79 -4.95
CA ALA A 126 -16.98 15.51 -4.80
C ALA A 126 -17.01 14.92 -3.36
N PRO A 127 -16.93 15.73 -2.29
CA PRO A 127 -17.04 15.22 -0.91
C PRO A 127 -18.30 14.42 -0.60
N LEU A 128 -19.40 14.63 -1.33
CA LEU A 128 -20.62 13.82 -1.20
C LEU A 128 -20.44 12.36 -1.60
N CYS A 129 -19.46 12.07 -2.47
CA CYS A 129 -19.17 10.73 -2.98
C CYS A 129 -17.98 10.09 -2.26
N ILE A 130 -17.31 10.81 -1.35
CA ILE A 130 -16.16 10.29 -0.62
C ILE A 130 -16.65 9.45 0.56
N SER A 131 -16.33 8.17 0.55
CA SER A 131 -16.58 7.25 1.66
C SER A 131 -15.25 6.84 2.29
N SER A 132 -15.12 7.04 3.60
CA SER A 132 -13.97 6.63 4.39
C SER A 132 -14.44 6.03 5.71
N PRO A 133 -13.91 4.88 6.15
CA PRO A 133 -14.22 4.36 7.47
C PRO A 133 -13.70 5.29 8.57
N CYS A 134 -12.70 6.14 8.29
CA CYS A 134 -12.15 7.05 9.29
C CYS A 134 -12.90 8.38 9.46
N ILE A 135 -13.99 8.62 8.71
CA ILE A 135 -14.89 9.75 8.97
C ILE A 135 -15.91 9.31 10.01
N MET A 136 -15.56 9.42 11.29
CA MET A 136 -16.39 9.01 12.43
C MET A 136 -16.05 9.81 13.68
N GLU A 137 -16.92 9.77 14.68
CA GLU A 137 -16.63 10.39 15.97
C GLU A 137 -15.60 9.57 16.76
N PRO A 138 -14.66 10.20 17.49
CA PRO A 138 -13.67 9.52 18.34
C PRO A 138 -14.25 8.47 19.30
N ARG A 139 -15.46 8.71 19.80
CA ARG A 139 -16.16 7.80 20.72
C ARG A 139 -16.63 6.50 20.08
N ASP A 140 -16.80 6.51 18.76
CA ASP A 140 -17.27 5.37 17.96
C ASP A 140 -16.09 4.57 17.38
N LEU A 141 -14.85 4.99 17.69
CA LEU A 141 -13.63 4.31 17.25
C LEU A 141 -13.56 2.88 17.81
N PRO A 142 -13.42 1.86 16.96
CA PRO A 142 -13.24 0.48 17.42
C PRO A 142 -11.96 0.29 18.26
N PRO A 143 -11.85 -0.82 19.00
CA PRO A 143 -10.60 -1.20 19.66
C PRO A 143 -9.43 -1.24 18.68
N LYS A 144 -8.22 -0.94 19.17
CA LYS A 144 -7.01 -1.05 18.36
C LYS A 144 -6.84 -2.48 17.85
N PRO A 145 -6.61 -2.70 16.54
CA PRO A 145 -6.33 -4.02 16.02
C PRO A 145 -5.11 -4.65 16.71
N GLY A 146 -5.21 -5.92 17.05
CA GLY A 146 -4.10 -6.71 17.55
C GLY A 146 -2.99 -6.85 16.50
N LEU A 147 -1.76 -7.12 16.95
CA LEU A 147 -0.62 -7.31 16.06
C LEU A 147 -0.24 -8.79 15.98
N VAL A 148 -0.06 -9.24 14.75
CA VAL A 148 0.49 -10.54 14.38
C VAL A 148 1.85 -10.30 13.71
N GLY A 149 2.91 -10.92 14.18
CA GLY A 149 4.25 -10.77 13.61
C GLY A 149 4.43 -11.63 12.37
N HIS A 150 4.54 -11.00 11.19
CA HIS A 150 4.74 -11.71 9.91
C HIS A 150 6.14 -12.31 9.84
N ARG A 151 6.26 -13.65 9.80
CA ARG A 151 7.55 -14.37 9.96
C ARG A 151 8.30 -13.95 11.24
N GLY A 152 7.52 -13.54 12.24
CA GLY A 152 7.95 -12.88 13.46
C GLY A 152 8.07 -11.35 13.35
N ALA A 153 9.26 -10.81 13.62
CA ALA A 153 9.53 -9.38 13.56
C ALA A 153 10.70 -9.10 12.58
N PRO A 154 10.48 -9.25 11.26
CA PRO A 154 11.55 -9.24 10.27
C PRO A 154 12.21 -7.86 10.09
N MET A 155 11.64 -6.79 10.65
CA MET A 155 12.33 -5.49 10.76
C MET A 155 13.23 -5.35 11.99
N LEU A 156 13.22 -6.33 12.91
CA LEU A 156 14.03 -6.37 14.14
C LEU A 156 14.97 -7.58 14.21
N ALA A 157 14.71 -8.63 13.44
CA ALA A 157 15.46 -9.87 13.48
C ALA A 157 15.38 -10.60 12.13
N PRO A 158 16.28 -11.56 11.85
CA PRO A 158 16.16 -12.41 10.66
C PRO A 158 14.83 -13.18 10.70
N GLU A 159 14.05 -13.11 9.61
CA GLU A 159 12.72 -13.74 9.52
C GLU A 159 12.77 -15.25 9.82
N ASN A 160 11.68 -15.81 10.36
CA ASN A 160 11.56 -17.26 10.61
C ASN A 160 12.66 -17.86 11.51
N THR A 161 13.15 -17.08 12.49
CA THR A 161 14.13 -17.52 13.50
C THR A 161 13.58 -17.42 14.93
N LEU A 162 14.21 -18.09 15.89
CA LEU A 162 13.85 -17.98 17.31
C LEU A 162 14.11 -16.57 17.86
N MET A 163 15.14 -15.88 17.35
CA MET A 163 15.32 -14.45 17.64
C MET A 163 14.12 -13.63 17.15
N SER A 164 13.60 -13.91 15.95
CA SER A 164 12.40 -13.25 15.43
C SER A 164 11.18 -13.46 16.33
N LEU A 165 11.02 -14.67 16.89
CA LEU A 165 9.96 -14.99 17.83
C LEU A 165 10.06 -14.16 19.12
N ARG A 166 11.26 -14.06 19.70
CA ARG A 166 11.50 -13.21 20.88
C ARG A 166 11.18 -11.76 20.58
N LYS A 167 11.63 -11.24 19.43
CA LYS A 167 11.34 -9.87 19.01
C LYS A 167 9.84 -9.61 18.77
N THR A 168 9.08 -10.62 18.32
CA THR A 168 7.61 -10.55 18.25
C THR A 168 6.97 -10.32 19.61
N ALA A 169 7.40 -11.09 20.63
CA ALA A 169 6.93 -10.87 22.01
C ALA A 169 7.33 -9.48 22.53
N GLU A 170 8.59 -9.08 22.32
CA GLU A 170 9.11 -7.78 22.76
C GLU A 170 8.37 -6.59 22.13
N CYS A 171 7.94 -6.69 20.86
CA CYS A 171 7.18 -5.62 20.20
C CYS A 171 5.68 -5.64 20.51
N GLY A 172 5.21 -6.56 21.38
CA GLY A 172 3.83 -6.61 21.85
C GLY A 172 2.84 -7.30 20.89
N ALA A 173 3.33 -8.02 19.89
CA ALA A 173 2.48 -8.87 19.06
C ALA A 173 2.12 -10.17 19.79
N ALA A 174 0.87 -10.60 19.69
CA ALA A 174 0.35 -11.77 20.45
C ALA A 174 0.46 -13.09 19.67
N VAL A 175 0.66 -12.99 18.35
CA VAL A 175 0.77 -14.13 17.44
C VAL A 175 2.04 -14.00 16.63
N PHE A 176 2.80 -15.08 16.55
CA PHE A 176 3.91 -15.24 15.60
C PHE A 176 3.38 -16.00 14.38
N GLU A 177 3.34 -15.32 13.25
CA GLU A 177 3.02 -15.92 11.96
C GLU A 177 4.30 -16.41 11.28
N THR A 178 4.25 -17.55 10.58
CA THR A 178 5.42 -18.15 9.93
C THR A 178 5.03 -19.10 8.78
N ASP A 179 6.02 -19.63 8.10
CA ASP A 179 5.87 -20.64 7.06
C ASP A 179 6.55 -21.93 7.47
N VAL A 180 5.86 -23.06 7.33
CA VAL A 180 6.38 -24.39 7.65
C VAL A 180 6.56 -25.20 6.38
N MET A 181 7.72 -25.84 6.27
CA MET A 181 8.03 -26.88 5.28
C MET A 181 8.37 -28.19 5.98
N VAL A 182 8.48 -29.28 5.23
CA VAL A 182 8.92 -30.59 5.73
C VAL A 182 10.23 -30.99 5.04
N SER A 183 11.23 -31.42 5.80
CA SER A 183 12.54 -31.87 5.30
C SER A 183 12.45 -33.24 4.62
N SER A 184 13.52 -33.66 3.94
CA SER A 184 13.55 -34.93 3.21
C SER A 184 13.44 -36.17 4.11
N ASP A 185 13.79 -36.00 5.39
CA ASP A 185 13.66 -36.99 6.47
C ASP A 185 12.42 -36.78 7.36
N GLY A 186 11.55 -35.82 7.04
CA GLY A 186 10.20 -35.71 7.61
C GLY A 186 10.06 -34.76 8.80
N VAL A 187 11.06 -33.91 9.05
CA VAL A 187 11.05 -32.93 10.14
C VAL A 187 10.43 -31.61 9.65
N PRO A 188 9.33 -31.13 10.26
CA PRO A 188 8.80 -29.81 9.95
C PRO A 188 9.72 -28.70 10.45
N PHE A 189 10.01 -27.71 9.60
CA PHE A 189 10.93 -26.60 9.87
C PHE A 189 10.41 -25.28 9.30
N LEU A 190 10.92 -24.16 9.82
CA LEU A 190 10.49 -22.83 9.41
C LEU A 190 11.23 -22.36 8.16
N MET A 191 10.50 -22.13 7.06
CA MET A 191 11.07 -21.58 5.83
C MET A 191 9.95 -21.09 4.90
N HIS A 192 10.09 -19.86 4.38
CA HIS A 192 9.15 -19.31 3.41
C HIS A 192 9.47 -19.74 1.98
N ASP A 193 10.75 -19.73 1.63
CA ASP A 193 11.19 -19.87 0.25
C ASP A 193 11.36 -21.32 -0.17
N GLU A 194 11.05 -21.61 -1.43
CA GLU A 194 11.34 -22.91 -2.06
C GLU A 194 12.84 -23.20 -2.12
N ASN A 195 13.72 -22.19 -2.10
CA ASN A 195 15.16 -22.35 -2.05
C ASN A 195 15.77 -21.63 -0.85
N LEU A 196 16.95 -22.06 -0.41
CA LEU A 196 17.57 -21.57 0.82
C LEU A 196 18.46 -20.34 0.59
N SER A 197 18.61 -19.86 -0.64
CA SER A 197 19.67 -18.91 -1.03
C SER A 197 19.46 -17.48 -0.53
N ARG A 198 18.21 -17.08 -0.25
CA ARG A 198 17.89 -15.72 0.19
C ARG A 198 18.21 -15.51 1.67
N THR A 199 17.87 -16.50 2.50
CA THR A 199 17.84 -16.39 3.97
C THR A 199 18.85 -17.30 4.65
N THR A 200 19.73 -17.96 3.90
CA THR A 200 20.81 -18.79 4.48
C THR A 200 22.13 -18.66 3.74
N ASP A 201 23.16 -19.31 4.26
CA ASP A 201 24.47 -19.48 3.64
C ASP A 201 24.60 -20.78 2.81
N VAL A 202 23.49 -21.33 2.29
CA VAL A 202 23.51 -22.56 1.46
C VAL A 202 24.51 -22.50 0.29
N THR A 203 24.76 -21.32 -0.26
CA THR A 203 25.71 -21.12 -1.36
C THR A 203 27.15 -21.44 -0.97
N SER A 204 27.55 -21.23 0.28
CA SER A 204 28.88 -21.59 0.78
C SER A 204 28.91 -23.03 1.30
N VAL A 205 27.85 -23.48 1.99
CA VAL A 205 27.82 -24.80 2.65
C VAL A 205 27.51 -25.94 1.67
N PHE A 206 26.61 -25.71 0.71
CA PHE A 206 26.15 -26.69 -0.29
C PHE A 206 26.09 -26.07 -1.72
N PRO A 207 27.23 -25.66 -2.30
CA PRO A 207 27.26 -24.93 -3.58
C PRO A 207 26.63 -25.69 -4.77
N ALA A 208 26.67 -27.02 -4.76
CA ALA A 208 26.07 -27.85 -5.80
C ALA A 208 24.53 -27.94 -5.72
N ARG A 209 23.92 -27.47 -4.63
CA ARG A 209 22.48 -27.62 -4.32
C ARG A 209 21.77 -26.27 -4.08
N VAL A 210 22.35 -25.15 -4.54
CA VAL A 210 21.79 -23.80 -4.30
C VAL A 210 20.37 -23.64 -4.85
N THR A 211 20.08 -24.29 -5.96
CA THR A 211 18.76 -24.28 -6.61
C THR A 211 17.87 -25.46 -6.21
N ALA A 212 18.35 -26.34 -5.31
CA ALA A 212 17.53 -27.45 -4.83
C ALA A 212 16.39 -26.91 -3.95
N HIS A 213 15.29 -27.65 -3.92
CA HIS A 213 14.17 -27.26 -3.08
C HIS A 213 14.57 -27.41 -1.60
N SER A 214 14.10 -26.53 -0.72
CA SER A 214 14.43 -26.52 0.70
C SER A 214 14.02 -27.82 1.40
N SER A 215 12.88 -28.41 1.00
CA SER A 215 12.46 -29.77 1.40
C SER A 215 13.37 -30.92 0.94
N ASP A 216 14.27 -30.72 -0.03
CA ASP A 216 15.18 -31.80 -0.47
C ASP A 216 16.33 -32.03 0.54
N PHE A 217 16.54 -31.10 1.46
CA PHE A 217 17.58 -31.19 2.49
C PHE A 217 17.08 -31.98 3.69
N SER A 218 17.95 -32.81 4.25
CA SER A 218 17.69 -33.49 5.53
C SER A 218 17.76 -32.50 6.69
N TRP A 219 17.16 -32.85 7.83
CA TRP A 219 17.21 -32.00 9.02
C TRP A 219 18.64 -31.76 9.52
N ALA A 220 19.50 -32.76 9.41
CA ALA A 220 20.92 -32.64 9.77
C ALA A 220 21.66 -31.65 8.85
N GLU A 221 21.30 -31.57 7.57
CA GLU A 221 21.86 -30.59 6.64
C GLU A 221 21.33 -29.18 6.91
N LEU A 222 20.02 -29.04 7.13
CA LEU A 222 19.39 -27.75 7.42
C LEU A 222 19.97 -27.09 8.69
N LYS A 223 20.23 -27.88 9.74
CA LYS A 223 20.85 -27.38 10.98
C LYS A 223 22.28 -26.87 10.82
N ARG A 224 22.97 -27.19 9.72
CA ARG A 224 24.32 -26.68 9.44
C ARG A 224 24.29 -25.27 8.85
N LEU A 225 23.14 -24.80 8.40
CA LEU A 225 22.99 -23.52 7.73
C LEU A 225 22.85 -22.40 8.76
N ASN A 226 23.54 -21.29 8.48
CA ASN A 226 23.31 -20.03 9.15
C ASN A 226 22.08 -19.34 8.54
N ALA A 227 21.09 -19.01 9.35
CA ALA A 227 19.84 -18.39 8.92
C ALA A 227 19.71 -16.90 9.29
N GLY A 228 20.82 -16.25 9.72
CA GLY A 228 20.75 -14.89 10.27
C GLY A 228 21.80 -13.90 9.79
N ALA A 229 23.00 -14.32 9.38
CA ALA A 229 24.06 -13.43 8.89
C ALA A 229 23.59 -12.60 7.67
N TRP A 230 22.81 -13.22 6.77
CA TRP A 230 22.24 -12.58 5.58
C TRP A 230 21.46 -11.30 5.92
N PHE A 231 20.81 -11.25 7.08
CA PHE A 231 19.98 -10.12 7.51
C PHE A 231 20.83 -8.85 7.69
N LEU A 232 22.03 -9.02 8.25
CA LEU A 232 22.97 -7.92 8.52
C LEU A 232 23.69 -7.46 7.25
N GLU A 233 23.96 -8.39 6.34
CA GLU A 233 24.63 -8.13 5.06
C GLU A 233 23.71 -7.45 4.06
N ARG A 234 22.51 -8.01 3.87
CA ARG A 234 21.58 -7.59 2.81
C ARG A 234 20.70 -6.42 3.21
N ARG A 235 20.41 -6.24 4.51
CA ARG A 235 19.51 -5.21 5.05
C ARG A 235 18.18 -5.16 4.28
N PRO A 236 17.33 -6.19 4.39
CA PRO A 236 16.16 -6.37 3.54
C PRO A 236 15.13 -5.24 3.62
N PHE A 237 15.12 -4.46 4.70
CA PHE A 237 14.17 -3.37 4.92
C PHE A 237 14.85 -2.01 4.98
N TRP A 238 14.50 -1.15 4.02
CA TRP A 238 14.94 0.23 4.03
C TRP A 238 14.37 0.98 5.25
N GLY A 239 15.25 1.52 6.09
CA GLY A 239 14.87 2.26 7.29
C GLY A 239 14.70 1.40 8.56
N ALA A 240 14.96 0.09 8.51
CA ALA A 240 15.05 -0.72 9.72
C ALA A 240 16.18 -0.22 10.63
N LYS A 241 15.96 -0.23 11.94
CA LYS A 241 16.97 0.18 12.92
C LYS A 241 18.13 -0.80 12.89
N GLN A 242 19.34 -0.27 12.99
CA GLN A 242 20.53 -1.10 13.07
C GLN A 242 20.54 -1.85 14.40
N LEU A 243 20.83 -3.15 14.36
CA LEU A 243 20.87 -3.99 15.55
C LEU A 243 21.99 -3.55 16.50
N SER A 244 21.70 -3.59 17.81
CA SER A 244 22.66 -3.33 18.87
C SER A 244 23.71 -4.45 18.95
N GLY A 245 24.82 -4.24 19.66
CA GLY A 245 25.92 -5.24 19.75
C GLY A 245 25.47 -6.65 20.12
N PRO A 246 24.68 -6.84 21.21
CA PRO A 246 24.13 -8.13 21.58
C PRO A 246 23.18 -8.72 20.52
N ASP A 247 22.20 -7.94 20.05
CA ASP A 247 21.22 -8.39 19.04
C ASP A 247 21.92 -8.78 17.73
N ARG A 248 22.98 -8.06 17.35
CA ARG A 248 23.78 -8.36 16.17
C ARG A 248 24.46 -9.72 16.29
N LYS A 249 25.10 -9.99 17.43
CA LYS A 249 25.75 -11.30 17.68
C LYS A 249 24.74 -12.44 17.71
N GLU A 250 23.54 -12.20 18.25
CA GLU A 250 22.46 -13.19 18.23
C GLU A 250 21.98 -13.45 16.80
N ALA A 251 21.78 -12.40 16.00
CA ALA A 251 21.42 -12.51 14.59
C ALA A 251 22.47 -13.29 13.78
N GLU A 252 23.76 -13.03 14.00
CA GLU A 252 24.86 -13.75 13.33
C GLU A 252 24.87 -15.25 13.63
N ASN A 253 24.24 -15.70 14.72
CA ASN A 253 24.28 -17.09 15.18
C ASN A 253 22.93 -17.82 15.03
N GLN A 254 21.97 -17.27 14.29
CA GLN A 254 20.71 -17.97 14.04
C GLN A 254 20.89 -19.16 13.09
N THR A 255 20.09 -20.21 13.31
CA THR A 255 19.98 -21.39 12.46
C THR A 255 18.53 -21.54 11.99
N VAL A 256 18.27 -22.45 11.04
CA VAL A 256 16.90 -22.80 10.60
C VAL A 256 16.20 -23.55 11.74
N PRO A 257 15.12 -23.03 12.34
CA PRO A 257 14.45 -23.69 13.47
C PRO A 257 13.56 -24.84 13.03
N ALA A 258 13.46 -25.88 13.87
CA ALA A 258 12.38 -26.85 13.75
C ALA A 258 11.06 -26.27 14.25
N LEU A 259 9.93 -26.77 13.74
CA LEU A 259 8.62 -26.41 14.28
C LEU A 259 8.48 -26.77 15.77
N GLU A 260 9.04 -27.91 16.19
CA GLU A 260 9.05 -28.32 17.60
C GLU A 260 9.76 -27.29 18.49
N GLU A 261 10.89 -26.73 18.03
CA GLU A 261 11.63 -25.71 18.77
C GLU A 261 10.82 -24.42 18.89
N LEU A 262 10.20 -23.98 17.78
CA LEU A 262 9.29 -22.83 17.75
C LEU A 262 8.16 -23.01 18.77
N LEU A 263 7.46 -24.14 18.74
CA LEU A 263 6.30 -24.41 19.59
C LEU A 263 6.66 -24.36 21.08
N LYS A 264 7.79 -24.97 21.47
CA LYS A 264 8.28 -24.96 22.86
C LYS A 264 8.59 -23.54 23.33
N GLU A 265 9.30 -22.78 22.51
CA GLU A 265 9.68 -21.41 22.88
C GLU A 265 8.48 -20.47 22.90
N ALA A 266 7.55 -20.61 21.96
CA ALA A 266 6.32 -19.83 21.94
C ALA A 266 5.44 -20.12 23.17
N ALA A 267 5.39 -21.37 23.62
CA ALA A 267 4.67 -21.73 24.84
C ALA A 267 5.31 -21.08 26.08
N PHE A 268 6.64 -21.00 26.13
CA PHE A 268 7.36 -20.29 27.19
C PHE A 268 7.10 -18.78 27.17
N LEU A 269 7.02 -18.18 25.98
CA LEU A 269 6.72 -16.75 25.79
C LEU A 269 5.22 -16.40 25.86
N ASN A 270 4.35 -17.40 26.04
CA ASN A 270 2.89 -17.25 25.97
C ASN A 270 2.40 -16.60 24.66
N LEU A 271 3.04 -16.94 23.55
CA LEU A 271 2.65 -16.52 22.20
C LEU A 271 1.80 -17.58 21.52
N SER A 272 0.84 -17.13 20.71
CA SER A 272 0.17 -18.01 19.76
C SER A 272 0.99 -18.15 18.48
N ILE A 273 0.89 -19.27 17.80
CA ILE A 273 1.57 -19.54 16.53
C ILE A 273 0.53 -19.70 15.43
N MET A 274 0.65 -18.93 14.36
CA MET A 274 -0.10 -19.11 13.12
C MET A 274 0.89 -19.49 12.02
N PHE A 275 0.55 -20.40 11.12
CA PHE A 275 1.47 -20.72 10.03
C PHE A 275 0.80 -21.15 8.75
N ASP A 276 1.42 -20.77 7.63
CA ASP A 276 1.24 -21.41 6.34
C ASP A 276 1.98 -22.75 6.32
N LEU A 277 1.39 -23.77 5.72
CA LEU A 277 2.05 -25.06 5.49
C LEU A 277 2.27 -25.25 3.99
N ARG A 278 3.54 -25.27 3.60
CA ARG A 278 3.96 -25.38 2.19
C ARG A 278 4.09 -26.85 1.79
N ARG A 279 3.45 -27.19 0.68
CA ARG A 279 3.51 -28.54 0.11
C ARG A 279 4.89 -28.80 -0.50
N PRO A 280 5.56 -29.92 -0.18
CA PRO A 280 6.82 -30.30 -0.82
C PRO A 280 6.68 -30.60 -2.33
N PRO A 281 7.78 -30.76 -3.08
CA PRO A 281 7.75 -31.21 -4.48
C PRO A 281 7.10 -32.59 -4.67
N GLN A 282 6.54 -32.87 -5.86
CA GLN A 282 5.81 -34.11 -6.15
C GLN A 282 6.62 -35.41 -5.94
N ASN A 283 7.93 -35.36 -6.10
CA ASN A 283 8.83 -36.50 -5.90
C ASN A 283 9.27 -36.68 -4.44
N HIS A 284 8.82 -35.83 -3.52
CA HIS A 284 9.21 -35.85 -2.12
C HIS A 284 8.49 -36.98 -1.37
N THR A 285 9.23 -37.72 -0.52
CA THR A 285 8.72 -38.86 0.26
C THR A 285 7.44 -38.53 1.04
N TYR A 286 7.34 -37.31 1.57
CA TYR A 286 6.22 -36.84 2.38
C TYR A 286 5.21 -35.98 1.62
N TYR A 287 5.20 -35.99 0.28
CA TYR A 287 4.32 -35.15 -0.54
C TYR A 287 2.83 -35.25 -0.17
N ASP A 288 2.34 -36.47 0.08
CA ASP A 288 0.94 -36.72 0.43
C ASP A 288 0.67 -36.69 1.95
N THR A 289 1.73 -36.77 2.76
CA THR A 289 1.61 -36.92 4.23
C THR A 289 2.15 -35.73 5.01
N PHE A 290 2.57 -34.65 4.37
CA PHE A 290 3.20 -33.49 5.02
C PHE A 290 2.29 -32.84 6.07
N VAL A 291 0.98 -32.75 5.82
CA VAL A 291 -0.02 -32.30 6.82
C VAL A 291 0.02 -33.18 8.07
N ASN A 292 0.05 -34.50 7.88
CA ASN A 292 0.15 -35.45 8.98
C ASN A 292 1.48 -35.29 9.75
N GLN A 293 2.61 -35.14 9.06
CA GLN A 293 3.91 -34.94 9.72
C GLN A 293 3.93 -33.68 10.59
N THR A 294 3.36 -32.58 10.09
CA THR A 294 3.23 -31.33 10.84
C THR A 294 2.29 -31.49 12.03
N LEU A 295 1.12 -32.11 11.84
CA LEU A 295 0.16 -32.34 12.92
C LEU A 295 0.73 -33.24 14.02
N GLU A 296 1.41 -34.33 13.66
CA GLU A 296 2.07 -35.22 14.62
C GLU A 296 3.13 -34.46 15.43
N THR A 297 3.92 -33.61 14.79
CA THR A 297 4.91 -32.76 15.47
C THR A 297 4.24 -31.84 16.49
N VAL A 298 3.15 -31.16 16.11
CA VAL A 298 2.37 -30.30 17.03
C VAL A 298 1.85 -31.10 18.23
N LEU A 299 1.23 -32.26 17.99
CA LEU A 299 0.66 -33.10 19.05
C LEU A 299 1.75 -33.69 19.98
N ASN A 300 2.87 -34.13 19.42
CA ASN A 300 3.98 -34.72 20.16
C ASN A 300 4.76 -33.70 20.99
N THR A 301 4.75 -32.41 20.60
CA THR A 301 5.38 -31.34 21.39
C THR A 301 4.63 -31.06 22.70
N ARG A 302 3.36 -31.48 22.82
CA ARG A 302 2.51 -31.33 24.02
C ARG A 302 2.29 -29.89 24.50
N VAL A 303 2.29 -28.94 23.57
CA VAL A 303 1.91 -27.55 23.86
C VAL A 303 0.38 -27.39 23.91
N PRO A 304 -0.17 -26.35 24.57
CA PRO A 304 -1.60 -26.10 24.58
C PRO A 304 -2.16 -25.92 23.16
N GLN A 305 -3.03 -26.82 22.69
CA GLN A 305 -3.58 -26.76 21.32
C GLN A 305 -4.18 -25.38 20.95
N ALA A 306 -4.78 -24.68 21.92
CA ALA A 306 -5.41 -23.38 21.71
C ALA A 306 -4.43 -22.25 21.33
N MET A 307 -3.12 -22.45 21.52
CA MET A 307 -2.10 -21.51 21.07
C MET A 307 -1.80 -21.66 19.57
N VAL A 308 -2.18 -22.77 18.95
CA VAL A 308 -1.91 -23.04 17.53
C VAL A 308 -3.12 -22.59 16.70
N LEU A 309 -2.84 -21.73 15.74
CA LEU A 309 -3.77 -21.16 14.78
C LEU A 309 -3.51 -21.85 13.43
N TRP A 310 -4.33 -22.86 13.15
CA TRP A 310 -4.19 -23.72 11.98
C TRP A 310 -4.81 -23.06 10.75
N LEU A 311 -3.94 -22.48 9.93
CA LEU A 311 -4.28 -21.88 8.64
C LEU A 311 -4.51 -22.89 7.50
N PRO A 312 -3.75 -24.01 7.39
CA PRO A 312 -3.82 -24.88 6.22
C PRO A 312 -5.22 -25.45 6.00
N ASP A 313 -5.72 -25.34 4.76
CA ASP A 313 -7.03 -25.86 4.38
C ASP A 313 -7.03 -27.36 4.10
N GLU A 314 -5.88 -27.91 3.73
CA GLU A 314 -5.74 -29.32 3.41
C GLU A 314 -5.92 -30.22 4.63
N ASP A 315 -6.70 -31.30 4.46
CA ASP A 315 -7.01 -32.30 5.50
C ASP A 315 -7.58 -31.70 6.80
N ARG A 316 -8.21 -30.52 6.73
CA ARG A 316 -8.73 -29.78 7.90
C ARG A 316 -9.69 -30.59 8.76
N ALA A 317 -10.57 -31.39 8.16
CA ALA A 317 -11.54 -32.21 8.89
C ALA A 317 -10.84 -33.23 9.81
N ASN A 318 -9.78 -33.88 9.34
CA ASN A 318 -8.97 -34.80 10.14
C ASN A 318 -8.22 -34.04 11.24
N VAL A 319 -7.66 -32.87 10.92
CA VAL A 319 -6.99 -32.00 11.89
C VAL A 319 -7.94 -31.59 13.02
N GLN A 320 -9.16 -31.15 12.70
CA GLN A 320 -10.19 -30.80 13.69
C GLN A 320 -10.59 -32.00 14.54
N GLN A 321 -10.72 -33.19 13.95
CA GLN A 321 -11.05 -34.41 14.68
C GLN A 321 -9.96 -34.78 15.70
N ARG A 322 -8.69 -34.66 15.32
CA ARG A 322 -7.53 -35.06 16.14
C ARG A 322 -7.10 -33.99 17.14
N ALA A 323 -7.31 -32.71 16.81
CA ALA A 323 -6.92 -31.56 17.62
C ALA A 323 -8.07 -30.54 17.75
N PRO A 324 -9.19 -30.91 18.41
CA PRO A 324 -10.41 -30.10 18.43
C PRO A 324 -10.28 -28.77 19.16
N ARG A 325 -9.23 -28.57 19.96
CA ARG A 325 -8.98 -27.29 20.66
C ARG A 325 -8.06 -26.35 19.87
N MET A 326 -7.56 -26.76 18.72
CA MET A 326 -6.73 -25.94 17.85
C MET A 326 -7.59 -24.96 17.06
N ARG A 327 -7.22 -23.68 17.06
CA ARG A 327 -8.02 -22.63 16.41
C ARG A 327 -7.90 -22.75 14.90
N GLN A 328 -9.03 -22.82 14.21
CA GLN A 328 -9.07 -22.96 12.76
C GLN A 328 -9.15 -21.57 12.13
N ILE A 329 -8.16 -21.22 11.31
CA ILE A 329 -8.10 -19.95 10.59
C ILE A 329 -8.32 -20.23 9.10
N TYR A 330 -9.12 -19.40 8.45
CA TYR A 330 -9.56 -19.61 7.07
C TYR A 330 -9.02 -18.50 6.17
N GLY A 331 -8.39 -18.89 5.06
CA GLY A 331 -7.83 -17.98 4.06
C GLY A 331 -8.84 -17.39 3.07
N GLN A 332 -10.13 -17.75 3.18
CA GLN A 332 -11.21 -17.31 2.30
C GLN A 332 -12.53 -17.26 3.06
N GLN A 333 -13.40 -16.29 2.74
CA GLN A 333 -14.69 -16.08 3.40
C GLN A 333 -15.73 -17.15 3.06
N GLY A 334 -15.61 -17.82 1.91
CA GLY A 334 -16.61 -18.78 1.44
C GLY A 334 -16.12 -19.61 0.26
N GLY A 335 -16.01 -20.93 0.49
CA GLY A 335 -16.03 -21.95 -0.56
C GLY A 335 -17.31 -22.79 -0.44
N ASN A 336 -17.40 -23.91 -1.15
CA ASN A 336 -18.47 -24.90 -1.04
C ASN A 336 -18.39 -25.69 0.29
N ARG A 337 -18.35 -24.96 1.42
CA ARG A 337 -18.02 -25.47 2.76
C ARG A 337 -19.28 -25.50 3.62
N SER A 338 -19.45 -26.58 4.37
CA SER A 338 -20.55 -26.78 5.32
C SER A 338 -20.36 -26.00 6.63
N GLU A 339 -19.13 -25.56 6.92
CA GLU A 339 -18.73 -24.93 8.17
C GLU A 339 -18.61 -23.42 8.06
N ARG A 340 -19.06 -22.71 9.10
CA ARG A 340 -18.91 -21.26 9.22
C ARG A 340 -17.55 -20.94 9.86
N PRO A 341 -16.70 -20.13 9.22
CA PRO A 341 -15.39 -19.77 9.76
C PRO A 341 -15.55 -18.86 10.99
N GLN A 342 -14.78 -19.11 12.05
CA GLN A 342 -14.71 -18.22 13.23
C GLN A 342 -13.60 -17.17 13.10
N PHE A 343 -12.57 -17.47 12.32
CA PHE A 343 -11.41 -16.59 12.13
C PHE A 343 -11.03 -16.57 10.66
N LEU A 344 -10.91 -15.37 10.10
CA LEU A 344 -10.47 -15.13 8.73
C LEU A 344 -9.07 -14.53 8.73
N ASN A 345 -8.23 -14.97 7.80
CA ASN A 345 -6.93 -14.38 7.53
C ASN A 345 -6.86 -14.06 6.04
N LEU A 346 -7.03 -12.78 5.68
CA LEU A 346 -7.24 -12.35 4.30
C LEU A 346 -6.21 -11.28 3.88
N PRO A 347 -5.91 -11.14 2.59
CA PRO A 347 -5.12 -10.02 2.11
C PRO A 347 -5.83 -8.70 2.39
N TYR A 348 -5.11 -7.65 2.77
CA TYR A 348 -5.72 -6.36 3.15
C TYR A 348 -6.56 -5.72 2.03
N GLN A 349 -6.26 -6.06 0.77
CA GLN A 349 -6.99 -5.62 -0.42
C GLN A 349 -8.47 -6.00 -0.38
N ASP A 350 -8.81 -7.07 0.33
CA ASP A 350 -10.17 -7.59 0.43
C ASP A 350 -11.06 -6.74 1.33
N LEU A 351 -10.53 -5.77 2.10
CA LEU A 351 -11.31 -4.94 3.01
C LEU A 351 -12.58 -4.35 2.35
N SER A 352 -12.49 -3.92 1.10
CA SER A 352 -13.63 -3.32 0.38
C SER A 352 -14.75 -4.32 0.02
N LEU A 353 -14.49 -5.61 0.14
CA LEU A 353 -15.42 -6.72 -0.07
C LEU A 353 -16.00 -7.22 1.26
N LEU A 354 -15.41 -6.84 2.38
CA LEU A 354 -15.81 -7.29 3.72
C LEU A 354 -16.78 -6.31 4.36
N ASP A 355 -17.86 -6.86 4.91
CA ASP A 355 -18.67 -6.16 5.91
C ASP A 355 -18.21 -6.62 7.30
N ILE A 356 -17.23 -5.90 7.85
CA ILE A 356 -16.63 -6.22 9.16
C ILE A 356 -17.70 -6.23 10.26
N LYS A 357 -18.68 -5.32 10.20
CA LYS A 357 -19.74 -5.25 11.19
C LYS A 357 -20.64 -6.48 11.13
N ALA A 358 -21.01 -6.94 9.93
CA ALA A 358 -21.77 -8.18 9.77
C ALA A 358 -20.96 -9.40 10.24
N LEU A 359 -19.66 -9.46 9.92
CA LEU A 359 -18.78 -10.53 10.39
C LEU A 359 -18.71 -10.59 11.92
N HIS A 360 -18.62 -9.44 12.59
CA HIS A 360 -18.66 -9.38 14.06
C HIS A 360 -20.00 -9.83 14.65
N GLN A 361 -21.13 -9.56 13.97
CA GLN A 361 -22.44 -10.07 14.41
C GLN A 361 -22.52 -11.60 14.36
N ASP A 362 -21.76 -12.22 13.46
CA ASP A 362 -21.62 -13.67 13.34
C ASP A 362 -20.47 -14.25 14.19
N ASN A 363 -19.87 -13.45 15.09
CA ASN A 363 -18.69 -13.81 15.89
C ASN A 363 -17.49 -14.27 15.06
N VAL A 364 -17.29 -13.66 13.89
CA VAL A 364 -16.13 -13.91 13.03
C VAL A 364 -15.10 -12.82 13.22
N SER A 365 -13.89 -13.19 13.66
CA SER A 365 -12.76 -12.26 13.75
C SER A 365 -11.96 -12.23 12.46
N VAL A 366 -11.47 -11.06 12.07
CA VAL A 366 -10.74 -10.83 10.81
C VAL A 366 -9.33 -10.35 11.07
N ASN A 367 -8.36 -11.10 10.54
CA ASN A 367 -6.97 -10.69 10.42
C ASN A 367 -6.66 -10.30 8.96
N LEU A 368 -5.99 -9.16 8.76
CA LEU A 368 -5.56 -8.72 7.43
C LEU A 368 -4.03 -8.63 7.29
N PHE A 369 -3.49 -9.10 6.16
CA PHE A 369 -2.03 -9.16 5.93
C PHE A 369 -1.60 -8.63 4.54
N VAL A 370 -0.36 -8.21 4.32
CA VAL A 370 0.65 -7.78 5.32
C VAL A 370 0.64 -6.26 5.41
N VAL A 371 0.44 -5.71 6.61
CA VAL A 371 0.20 -4.27 6.84
C VAL A 371 1.42 -3.64 7.51
N ASN A 372 2.19 -2.83 6.78
CA ASN A 372 3.43 -2.23 7.31
C ASN A 372 3.38 -0.71 7.47
N LYS A 373 2.34 -0.05 6.93
CA LYS A 373 2.29 1.42 6.87
C LYS A 373 1.29 1.97 7.88
N PRO A 374 1.64 3.02 8.66
CA PRO A 374 0.75 3.64 9.63
C PRO A 374 -0.57 4.12 9.03
N TRP A 375 -0.52 4.65 7.80
CA TRP A 375 -1.70 5.14 7.09
C TRP A 375 -2.70 4.00 6.82
N LEU A 376 -2.21 2.81 6.46
CA LEU A 376 -3.05 1.65 6.17
C LEU A 376 -3.57 1.05 7.47
N PHE A 377 -2.72 0.92 8.49
CA PHE A 377 -3.15 0.48 9.82
C PHE A 377 -4.25 1.37 10.39
N SER A 378 -4.12 2.70 10.22
CA SER A 378 -5.16 3.66 10.60
C SER A 378 -6.50 3.38 9.91
N LEU A 379 -6.48 3.09 8.60
CA LEU A 379 -7.70 2.80 7.84
C LEU A 379 -8.37 1.52 8.35
N LEU A 380 -7.60 0.45 8.58
CA LEU A 380 -8.08 -0.84 9.07
C LEU A 380 -8.61 -0.74 10.51
N TRP A 381 -7.97 0.08 11.35
CA TRP A 381 -8.45 0.38 12.69
C TRP A 381 -9.82 1.05 12.64
N CYS A 382 -9.98 2.11 11.85
CA CYS A 382 -11.29 2.75 11.68
C CYS A 382 -12.34 1.78 11.13
N ALA A 383 -11.96 0.85 10.25
CA ALA A 383 -12.86 -0.14 9.69
C ALA A 383 -13.30 -1.24 10.69
N GLY A 384 -12.66 -1.32 11.86
CA GLY A 384 -12.98 -2.29 12.91
C GLY A 384 -12.30 -3.65 12.75
N VAL A 385 -11.21 -3.74 11.99
CA VAL A 385 -10.47 -5.01 11.82
C VAL A 385 -9.88 -5.48 13.15
N ASP A 386 -9.99 -6.78 13.46
CA ASP A 386 -9.59 -7.33 14.77
C ASP A 386 -8.07 -7.41 14.94
N SER A 387 -7.34 -7.78 13.89
CA SER A 387 -5.87 -7.83 13.91
C SER A 387 -5.23 -7.64 12.54
N VAL A 388 -3.93 -7.33 12.54
CA VAL A 388 -3.15 -7.25 11.31
C VAL A 388 -1.84 -8.04 11.43
N THR A 389 -1.45 -8.71 10.35
CA THR A 389 -0.10 -9.28 10.22
C THR A 389 0.86 -8.23 9.67
N THR A 390 2.00 -8.01 10.32
CA THR A 390 2.92 -6.92 10.01
C THR A 390 4.38 -7.33 10.14
N ASN A 391 5.23 -6.75 9.29
CA ASN A 391 6.69 -6.78 9.43
C ASN A 391 7.20 -5.74 10.45
N ASP A 392 6.42 -4.68 10.72
CA ASP A 392 6.83 -3.50 11.48
C ASP A 392 6.02 -3.34 12.76
N CYS A 393 5.98 -4.41 13.56
CA CYS A 393 5.21 -4.40 14.81
C CYS A 393 5.66 -3.28 15.76
N GLN A 394 6.96 -2.93 15.81
CA GLN A 394 7.42 -1.83 16.67
C GLN A 394 6.78 -0.48 16.30
N LEU A 395 6.54 -0.22 15.02
CA LEU A 395 5.97 1.04 14.55
C LEU A 395 4.47 1.09 14.85
N LEU A 396 3.75 0.02 14.50
CA LEU A 396 2.30 -0.04 14.68
C LEU A 396 1.90 -0.15 16.16
N GLN A 397 2.75 -0.76 16.99
CA GLN A 397 2.51 -0.83 18.43
C GLN A 397 2.50 0.56 19.08
N GLN A 398 3.33 1.48 18.60
CA GLN A 398 3.41 2.87 19.11
C GLN A 398 2.20 3.73 18.70
N MET A 399 1.38 3.28 17.76
CA MET A 399 0.18 4.02 17.36
C MET A 399 -0.88 3.91 18.45
N HIS A 400 -1.12 5.02 19.16
CA HIS A 400 -2.20 5.13 20.15
C HIS A 400 -3.52 5.66 19.56
N TYR A 401 -3.48 6.14 18.32
CA TYR A 401 -4.65 6.67 17.62
C TYR A 401 -4.50 6.54 16.09
N PRO A 402 -5.60 6.37 15.32
CA PRO A 402 -5.54 6.41 13.86
C PRO A 402 -5.17 7.80 13.34
N ILE A 403 -4.26 7.87 12.37
CA ILE A 403 -3.77 9.11 11.76
C ILE A 403 -4.84 9.78 10.89
N TRP A 404 -5.72 9.00 10.27
CA TRP A 404 -6.75 9.48 9.35
C TRP A 404 -8.09 9.78 9.97
N LEU A 405 -8.23 9.65 11.30
CA LEU A 405 -9.53 9.87 11.92
C LEU A 405 -9.93 11.35 11.83
N ILE A 406 -11.07 11.60 11.22
CA ILE A 406 -11.63 12.95 11.05
C ILE A 406 -13.09 12.93 11.53
N PRO A 407 -13.45 13.69 12.57
CA PRO A 407 -14.84 13.83 12.96
C PRO A 407 -15.70 14.39 11.81
N PRO A 408 -16.95 13.91 11.61
CA PRO A 408 -17.82 14.37 10.53
C PRO A 408 -18.02 15.88 10.51
N GLN A 409 -18.12 16.53 11.66
CA GLN A 409 -18.23 18.00 11.75
C GLN A 409 -16.96 18.71 11.24
N THR A 410 -15.79 18.19 11.61
CA THR A 410 -14.50 18.71 11.12
C THR A 410 -14.39 18.53 9.61
N TYR A 411 -14.76 17.36 9.08
CA TYR A 411 -14.76 17.10 7.65
C TYR A 411 -15.69 18.07 6.88
N LEU A 412 -16.91 18.27 7.39
CA LEU A 412 -17.87 19.23 6.83
C LEU A 412 -17.33 20.67 6.87
N MET A 413 -16.72 21.07 7.97
CA MET A 413 -16.11 22.40 8.11
C MET A 413 -14.96 22.59 7.12
N MET A 414 -14.06 21.62 6.98
CA MET A 414 -12.99 21.64 5.98
C MET A 414 -13.56 21.83 4.58
N TRP A 415 -14.59 21.05 4.22
CA TRP A 415 -15.26 21.15 2.93
C TRP A 415 -15.86 22.54 2.68
N ILE A 416 -16.68 23.06 3.61
CA ILE A 416 -17.33 24.36 3.47
C ILE A 416 -16.29 25.47 3.35
N ILE A 417 -15.28 25.50 4.23
CA ILE A 417 -14.26 26.54 4.23
C ILE A 417 -13.48 26.51 2.92
N THR A 418 -13.00 25.34 2.48
CA THR A 418 -12.24 25.20 1.23
C THR A 418 -13.03 25.71 0.02
N ASN A 419 -14.32 25.38 -0.08
CA ASN A 419 -15.16 25.83 -1.18
C ASN A 419 -15.49 27.32 -1.12
N CYS A 420 -15.77 27.86 0.08
CA CYS A 420 -16.02 29.28 0.27
C CYS A 420 -14.80 30.13 -0.10
N VAL A 421 -13.61 29.75 0.38
CA VAL A 421 -12.35 30.46 0.06
C VAL A 421 -12.09 30.41 -1.44
N SER A 422 -12.20 29.23 -2.05
CA SER A 422 -12.05 29.09 -3.50
C SER A 422 -13.04 29.96 -4.28
N THR A 423 -14.32 29.95 -3.91
CA THR A 423 -15.35 30.77 -4.57
C THR A 423 -15.04 32.26 -4.47
N LEU A 424 -14.61 32.76 -3.31
CA LEU A 424 -14.21 34.15 -3.13
C LEU A 424 -13.00 34.51 -4.02
N LEU A 425 -12.02 33.63 -4.13
CA LEU A 425 -10.86 33.81 -5.01
C LEU A 425 -11.25 33.77 -6.49
N LEU A 426 -12.17 32.89 -6.90
CA LEU A 426 -12.73 32.86 -8.25
C LEU A 426 -13.43 34.19 -8.59
N LEU A 427 -14.29 34.68 -7.69
CA LEU A 427 -14.97 35.97 -7.88
C LEU A 427 -13.96 37.12 -7.98
N TRP A 428 -12.98 37.15 -7.06
CA TRP A 428 -11.92 38.14 -7.07
C TRP A 428 -11.14 38.14 -8.40
N THR A 429 -10.69 36.97 -8.85
CA THR A 429 -9.89 36.84 -10.08
C THR A 429 -10.66 37.30 -11.32
N PHE A 430 -11.92 36.90 -11.47
CA PHE A 430 -12.76 37.36 -12.58
C PHE A 430 -13.07 38.85 -12.52
N LEU A 431 -13.30 39.43 -11.33
CA LEU A 431 -13.51 40.87 -11.16
C LEU A 431 -12.25 41.68 -11.49
N LEU A 432 -11.09 41.23 -11.00
CA LEU A 432 -9.81 41.90 -11.21
C LEU A 432 -9.42 41.86 -12.70
N GLN A 433 -9.53 40.69 -13.34
CA GLN A 433 -9.28 40.57 -14.78
C GLN A 433 -10.27 41.40 -15.60
N GLY A 434 -11.53 41.50 -15.17
CA GLY A 434 -12.51 42.36 -15.84
C GLY A 434 -12.18 43.85 -15.74
N ARG A 435 -11.63 44.29 -14.60
CA ARG A 435 -11.13 45.66 -14.44
C ARG A 435 -9.92 45.91 -15.35
N CYS A 436 -8.94 45.01 -15.35
CA CYS A 436 -7.77 45.11 -16.22
C CYS A 436 -8.13 45.09 -17.71
N ALA A 437 -9.10 44.28 -18.12
CA ALA A 437 -9.58 44.23 -19.50
C ALA A 437 -10.26 45.55 -19.92
N LYS A 438 -11.14 46.11 -19.09
CA LYS A 438 -11.75 47.42 -19.34
C LYS A 438 -10.70 48.54 -19.42
N GLU A 439 -9.65 48.45 -18.61
CA GLU A 439 -8.56 49.42 -18.63
C GLU A 439 -7.69 49.31 -19.90
N ARG A 440 -7.43 48.09 -20.40
CA ARG A 440 -6.79 47.86 -21.71
C ARG A 440 -7.62 48.43 -22.86
N GLU A 441 -8.95 48.24 -22.81
CA GLU A 441 -9.89 48.79 -23.80
C GLU A 441 -9.92 50.33 -23.75
N ARG A 442 -9.91 50.92 -22.54
CA ARG A 442 -9.92 52.37 -22.31
C ARG A 442 -8.60 53.06 -22.71
N THR A 443 -7.47 52.39 -22.51
CA THR A 443 -6.13 52.93 -22.86
C THR A 443 -5.80 52.77 -24.36
N GLY A 444 -6.65 52.09 -25.14
CA GLY A 444 -6.46 51.91 -26.58
C GLY A 444 -5.19 51.13 -26.92
N LEU A 445 -4.58 50.39 -25.98
CA LEU A 445 -3.27 49.78 -26.17
C LEU A 445 -3.28 48.73 -27.29
N GLU A 446 -4.42 48.07 -27.52
CA GLU A 446 -4.58 47.14 -28.65
C GLU A 446 -4.66 47.86 -30.00
N THR A 447 -5.39 48.98 -30.11
CA THR A 447 -5.48 49.75 -31.37
C THR A 447 -4.18 50.47 -31.69
N THR A 448 -3.47 51.02 -30.70
CA THR A 448 -2.21 51.75 -30.95
C THR A 448 -1.10 50.80 -31.40
N VAL A 449 -0.96 49.61 -30.81
CA VAL A 449 0.06 48.62 -31.21
C VAL A 449 -0.26 47.97 -32.56
N LEU A 450 -1.53 47.67 -32.85
CA LEU A 450 -1.94 47.18 -34.17
C LEU A 450 -1.76 48.24 -35.26
N LEU A 451 -2.14 49.50 -35.01
CA LEU A 451 -1.91 50.59 -35.96
C LEU A 451 -0.42 50.84 -36.20
N THR A 452 0.42 50.75 -35.17
CA THR A 452 1.88 50.90 -35.32
C THR A 452 2.49 49.75 -36.12
N ARG A 453 2.04 48.49 -35.92
CA ARG A 453 2.48 47.36 -36.73
C ARG A 453 1.98 47.41 -38.18
N ILE A 454 0.73 47.83 -38.41
CA ILE A 454 0.18 47.99 -39.77
C ILE A 454 0.86 49.15 -40.49
N ASN A 455 1.14 50.28 -39.82
CA ASN A 455 1.90 51.38 -40.42
C ASN A 455 3.34 50.98 -40.78
N ASN A 456 3.99 50.17 -39.96
CA ASN A 456 5.33 49.66 -40.29
C ASN A 456 5.30 48.65 -41.44
N PHE A 457 4.19 47.94 -41.67
CA PHE A 457 4.04 46.99 -42.78
C PHE A 457 3.60 47.63 -44.10
N MET A 458 3.04 48.85 -44.07
CA MET A 458 2.69 49.62 -45.27
C MET A 458 3.75 50.65 -45.68
N ASN A 459 4.78 50.86 -44.84
CA ASN A 459 5.91 51.77 -45.11
C ASN A 459 7.23 51.05 -45.40
N GLU A 460 7.23 49.72 -45.52
CA GLU A 460 8.25 48.92 -46.20
C GLU A 460 7.68 48.42 -47.53
#